data_AF-A0A1V5ZBS4-F1
#
_entry.id   AF-A0A1V5ZBS4-F1
#
_cell.length_a   1.000
_cell.length_b   1.000
_cell.length_c   1.000
_cell.angle_alpha   90.00
_cell.angle_beta   90.00
_cell.angle_gamma   90.00
#
_symmetry.space_group_name_H-M   'P 1'
#
loop_
_entity.id
_entity.type
_entity.pdbx_description
1 polymer ?
#
loop_
_entity_poly.entity_id
_entity_poly.type
_entity_poly.pdbx_seq_one_letter_code
_entity_poly.pdbx_strand_id
1 'polypeptide(L)'
;MIQEKKPEVSLDSSDERVRVLDGTVKDLRVLVSDLQSEITDLKKQNRQLSRKISEMKNERQKGINTEPDIIKRDQIISSLKHRLRQEERNNKKLQRRIKRFKEADDEEMPPGTMTIKVLSDLSRESFRLLTERVGIHPGDVLYVKSLVSWGRGIVHEIVKSGARAVIVNEKAADSITKELKEAFLHENLPFVISKDMQIRVKGEIGTCDEEKFMDALEDWAEEHEKFVKGKGEEMLDSLMKEYLAERERKVR
;
A
#
# COMPACT_ATOMS: atom_id res chain seq x y z
N MET A 1 130.87 -44.99 -19.40
CA MET A 1 130.08 -45.53 -20.54
C MET A 1 129.36 -46.77 -19.98
N ILE A 2 128.05 -47.00 -20.11
CA ILE A 2 127.15 -46.85 -21.27
C ILE A 2 125.72 -46.61 -20.75
N GLN A 3 125.20 -45.42 -21.10
CA GLN A 3 123.87 -45.09 -21.63
C GLN A 3 122.59 -45.63 -20.97
N GLU A 4 121.87 -44.66 -20.39
CA GLU A 4 120.41 -44.64 -20.25
C GLU A 4 119.71 -44.78 -21.61
N LYS A 5 118.65 -45.60 -21.66
CA LYS A 5 117.60 -45.47 -22.67
C LYS A 5 116.25 -45.78 -22.03
N LYS A 6 115.53 -44.72 -21.65
CA LYS A 6 114.07 -44.76 -21.48
C LYS A 6 113.45 -45.07 -22.85
N PRO A 7 112.60 -46.09 -22.99
CA PRO A 7 111.80 -46.20 -24.20
C PRO A 7 110.69 -45.13 -24.18
N GLU A 8 110.69 -44.32 -25.23
CA GLU A 8 109.65 -43.36 -25.59
C GLU A 8 108.31 -44.07 -25.84
N VAL A 9 107.26 -43.50 -25.27
CA VAL A 9 105.88 -43.97 -25.40
C VAL A 9 105.32 -43.43 -26.71
N SER A 10 104.90 -44.31 -27.62
CA SER A 10 104.17 -43.94 -28.84
C SER A 10 102.68 -43.78 -28.52
N LEU A 11 102.18 -42.55 -28.57
CA LEU A 11 100.77 -42.18 -28.46
C LEU A 11 100.54 -41.04 -29.45
N ASP A 12 99.78 -41.25 -30.54
CA ASP A 12 99.51 -40.12 -31.45
C ASP A 12 98.13 -40.14 -32.13
N SER A 13 97.55 -41.30 -32.51
CA SER A 13 96.25 -41.28 -33.23
C SER A 13 95.01 -41.44 -32.33
N SER A 14 95.09 -42.23 -31.26
CA SER A 14 93.95 -42.45 -30.35
C SER A 14 93.74 -41.29 -29.38
N ASP A 15 94.81 -40.67 -28.89
CA ASP A 15 94.75 -39.56 -27.93
C ASP A 15 94.18 -38.29 -28.56
N GLU A 16 94.46 -38.04 -29.83
CA GLU A 16 93.93 -36.87 -30.55
C GLU A 16 92.42 -37.01 -30.78
N ARG A 17 91.94 -38.22 -31.10
CA ARG A 17 90.51 -38.52 -31.25
C ARG A 17 89.75 -38.48 -29.93
N VAL A 18 90.38 -38.94 -28.84
CA VAL A 18 89.84 -38.81 -27.48
C VAL A 18 89.72 -37.33 -27.10
N ARG A 19 90.74 -36.51 -27.42
CA ARG A 19 90.73 -35.07 -27.14
C ARG A 19 89.64 -34.31 -27.91
N VAL A 20 89.40 -34.65 -29.19
CA VAL A 20 88.30 -34.07 -29.98
C VAL A 20 86.94 -34.50 -29.41
N LEU A 21 86.78 -35.77 -29.06
CA LEU A 21 85.55 -36.27 -28.44
C LEU A 21 85.28 -35.61 -27.09
N ASP A 22 86.31 -35.45 -26.24
CA ASP A 22 86.20 -34.73 -24.97
C ASP A 22 85.82 -33.26 -25.16
N GLY A 23 86.33 -32.61 -26.21
CA GLY A 23 85.91 -31.28 -26.64
C GLY A 23 84.44 -31.23 -27.01
N THR A 24 83.98 -32.14 -27.87
CA THR A 24 82.57 -32.22 -28.27
C THR A 24 81.64 -32.55 -27.10
N VAL A 25 82.06 -33.40 -26.16
CA VAL A 25 81.30 -33.72 -24.95
C VAL A 25 81.21 -32.50 -24.04
N LYS A 26 82.26 -31.68 -23.96
CA LYS A 26 82.26 -30.43 -23.21
C LYS A 26 81.30 -29.41 -23.83
N ASP A 27 81.33 -29.23 -25.15
CA ASP A 27 80.44 -28.31 -25.86
C ASP A 27 78.97 -28.75 -25.75
N LEU A 28 78.70 -30.05 -25.86
CA LEU A 28 77.36 -30.62 -25.65
C LEU A 28 76.88 -30.43 -24.20
N ARG A 29 77.76 -30.53 -23.20
CA ARG A 29 77.39 -30.25 -21.80
C ARG A 29 77.02 -28.78 -21.59
N VAL A 30 77.74 -27.86 -22.22
CA VAL A 30 77.41 -26.41 -22.17
C VAL A 30 76.07 -26.16 -22.85
N LEU A 31 75.84 -26.73 -24.04
CA LEU A 31 74.57 -26.60 -24.75
C LEU A 31 73.40 -27.18 -23.95
N VAL A 32 73.60 -28.32 -23.29
CA VAL A 32 72.59 -28.94 -22.40
C VAL A 32 72.31 -28.04 -21.18
N SER A 33 73.34 -27.43 -20.58
CA SER A 33 73.10 -26.50 -19.46
C SER A 33 72.37 -25.24 -19.91
N ASP A 34 72.68 -24.71 -21.09
CA ASP A 34 72.03 -23.51 -21.64
C ASP A 34 70.56 -23.81 -21.96
N LEU A 35 70.26 -24.93 -22.61
CA LEU A 35 68.90 -25.38 -22.88
C LEU A 35 68.12 -25.65 -21.58
N GLN A 36 68.76 -26.22 -20.56
CA GLN A 36 68.13 -26.39 -19.25
C GLN A 36 67.81 -25.05 -18.61
N SER A 37 68.71 -24.06 -18.71
CA SER A 37 68.47 -22.71 -18.19
C SER A 37 67.28 -22.04 -18.90
N GLU A 38 67.22 -22.12 -20.23
CA GLU A 38 66.14 -21.58 -21.05
C GLU A 38 64.79 -22.23 -20.71
N ILE A 39 64.76 -23.56 -20.54
CA ILE A 39 63.56 -24.28 -20.09
C ILE A 39 63.09 -23.78 -18.72
N THR A 40 64.02 -23.51 -17.78
CA THR A 40 63.64 -23.00 -16.46
C THR A 40 63.06 -21.59 -16.53
N ASP A 41 63.60 -20.74 -17.40
CA ASP A 41 63.12 -19.37 -17.57
C ASP A 41 61.77 -19.32 -18.30
N LEU A 42 61.59 -20.13 -19.35
CA LEU A 42 60.29 -20.32 -19.99
C LEU A 42 59.25 -20.86 -19.00
N LYS A 43 59.61 -21.78 -18.11
CA LYS A 43 58.70 -22.26 -17.04
C LYS A 43 58.33 -21.15 -16.06
N LYS A 44 59.28 -20.26 -15.69
CA LYS A 44 58.99 -19.10 -14.83
C LYS A 44 58.05 -18.13 -15.53
N GLN A 45 58.31 -17.81 -16.79
CA GLN A 45 57.45 -16.93 -17.59
C GLN A 45 56.04 -17.51 -17.74
N ASN A 46 55.92 -18.81 -18.04
CA ASN A 46 54.63 -19.47 -18.16
C ASN A 46 53.85 -19.46 -16.84
N ARG A 47 54.53 -19.63 -15.69
CA ARG A 47 53.91 -19.47 -14.37
C ARG A 47 53.43 -18.03 -14.13
N GLN A 48 54.21 -17.03 -14.51
CA GLN A 48 53.81 -15.61 -14.37
C GLN A 48 52.61 -15.28 -15.26
N LEU A 49 52.63 -15.71 -16.52
CA LEU A 49 51.52 -15.54 -17.45
C LEU A 49 50.25 -16.25 -16.96
N SER A 50 50.39 -17.48 -16.45
CA SER A 50 49.26 -18.24 -15.88
C SER A 50 48.65 -17.52 -14.68
N ARG A 51 49.47 -16.94 -13.79
CA ARG A 51 48.98 -16.11 -12.67
C ARG A 51 48.22 -14.89 -13.16
N LYS A 52 48.79 -14.15 -14.12
CA LYS A 52 48.16 -12.95 -14.69
C LYS A 52 46.83 -13.27 -15.38
N ILE A 53 46.74 -14.41 -16.07
CA ILE A 53 45.48 -14.89 -16.66
C ILE A 53 44.45 -15.21 -15.57
N SER A 54 44.87 -15.87 -14.47
CA SER A 54 43.97 -16.16 -13.35
C SER A 54 43.46 -14.89 -12.68
N GLU A 55 44.31 -13.89 -12.49
CA GLU A 55 43.94 -12.60 -11.92
C GLU A 55 42.92 -11.88 -12.80
N MET A 56 43.18 -11.76 -14.11
CA MET A 56 42.23 -11.16 -15.06
C MET A 56 40.89 -11.91 -15.11
N LYS A 57 40.91 -13.26 -15.03
CA LYS A 57 39.67 -14.05 -14.96
C LYS A 57 38.89 -13.75 -13.68
N ASN A 58 39.57 -13.65 -12.54
CA ASN A 58 38.95 -13.33 -11.26
C ASN A 58 38.36 -11.92 -11.26
N GLU A 59 39.05 -10.93 -11.82
CA GLU A 59 38.54 -9.56 -11.96
C GLU A 59 37.31 -9.50 -12.87
N ARG A 60 37.35 -10.17 -14.02
CA ARG A 60 36.18 -10.29 -14.92
C ARG A 60 35.01 -10.96 -14.22
N GLN A 61 35.24 -12.05 -13.49
CA GLN A 61 34.17 -12.73 -12.76
C GLN A 61 33.57 -11.86 -11.65
N LYS A 62 34.40 -11.10 -10.93
CA LYS A 62 33.93 -10.12 -9.95
C LYS A 62 33.08 -9.03 -10.62
N GLY A 63 33.53 -8.49 -11.75
CA GLY A 63 32.78 -7.52 -12.56
C GLY A 63 31.41 -8.05 -13.00
N ILE A 64 31.39 -9.25 -13.58
CA ILE A 64 30.16 -9.93 -14.03
C ILE A 64 29.21 -10.21 -12.87
N ASN A 65 29.71 -10.50 -11.67
CA ASN A 65 28.85 -10.69 -10.49
C ASN A 65 28.35 -9.37 -9.90
N THR A 66 29.10 -8.26 -10.06
CA THR A 66 28.65 -6.94 -9.58
C THR A 66 27.52 -6.35 -10.42
N GLU A 67 27.51 -6.55 -11.74
CA GLU A 67 26.45 -6.05 -12.63
C GLU A 67 25.03 -6.52 -12.26
N PRO A 68 24.74 -7.83 -12.06
CA PRO A 68 23.41 -8.31 -11.70
C PRO A 68 23.01 -7.84 -10.29
N ASP A 69 23.96 -7.71 -9.37
CA ASP A 69 23.70 -7.20 -8.03
C ASP A 69 23.37 -5.70 -8.04
N ILE A 70 24.02 -4.93 -8.91
CA ILE A 70 23.68 -3.53 -9.15
C ILE A 70 22.26 -3.43 -9.73
N ILE A 71 21.92 -4.24 -10.73
CA ILE A 71 20.57 -4.25 -11.33
C ILE A 71 19.50 -4.58 -10.28
N LYS A 72 19.72 -5.60 -9.44
CA LYS A 72 18.80 -5.95 -8.35
C LYS A 72 18.65 -4.79 -7.36
N ARG A 73 19.75 -4.15 -6.97
CA ARG A 73 19.73 -2.99 -6.06
C ARG A 73 19.00 -1.81 -6.69
N ASP A 74 19.20 -1.54 -7.96
CA ASP A 74 18.51 -0.46 -8.68
C ASP A 74 17.00 -0.71 -8.77
N GLN A 75 16.58 -1.95 -9.01
CA GLN A 75 15.17 -2.34 -8.94
C GLN A 75 14.59 -2.09 -7.55
N ILE A 76 15.29 -2.51 -6.49
CA ILE A 76 14.87 -2.26 -5.11
C ILE A 76 14.78 -0.75 -4.84
N ILE A 77 15.77 0.03 -5.23
CA ILE A 77 15.78 1.50 -5.08
C ILE A 77 14.59 2.13 -5.80
N SER A 78 14.28 1.68 -7.02
CA SER A 78 13.14 2.21 -7.79
C SER A 78 11.80 1.94 -7.08
N SER A 79 11.65 0.74 -6.51
CA SER A 79 10.45 0.34 -5.76
C SER A 79 10.28 1.15 -4.47
N LEU A 80 11.38 1.35 -3.73
CA LEU A 80 11.39 2.13 -2.49
C LEU A 80 11.09 3.62 -2.78
N LYS A 81 11.69 4.19 -3.84
CA LYS A 81 11.37 5.55 -4.29
C LYS A 81 9.91 5.71 -4.68
N HIS A 82 9.30 4.69 -5.28
CA HIS A 82 7.87 4.72 -5.61
C HIS A 82 7.01 4.73 -4.34
N ARG A 83 7.30 3.82 -3.39
CA ARG A 83 6.59 3.74 -2.12
C ARG A 83 6.72 5.02 -1.30
N LEU A 84 7.92 5.60 -1.22
CA LEU A 84 8.16 6.87 -0.53
C LEU A 84 7.30 8.00 -1.12
N ARG A 85 7.23 8.10 -2.45
CA ARG A 85 6.38 9.11 -3.11
C ARG A 85 4.89 8.90 -2.85
N GLN A 86 4.43 7.65 -2.74
CA GLN A 86 3.05 7.38 -2.36
C GLN A 86 2.79 7.82 -0.91
N GLU A 87 3.68 7.48 0.02
CA GLU A 87 3.58 7.90 1.42
C GLU A 87 3.64 9.41 1.59
N GLU A 88 4.53 10.11 0.88
CA GLU A 88 4.58 11.58 0.90
C GLU A 88 3.30 12.21 0.36
N ARG A 89 2.69 11.64 -0.68
CA ARG A 89 1.38 12.08 -1.18
C ARG A 89 0.28 11.86 -0.14
N ASN A 90 0.29 10.72 0.54
CA ASN A 90 -0.66 10.42 1.60
C ASN A 90 -0.48 11.36 2.79
N ASN A 91 0.76 11.61 3.22
CA ASN A 91 1.08 12.52 4.30
C ASN A 91 0.65 13.96 3.96
N LYS A 92 0.91 14.45 2.73
CA LYS A 92 0.41 15.75 2.27
C LYS A 92 -1.13 15.82 2.27
N LYS A 93 -1.83 14.75 1.89
CA LYS A 93 -3.31 14.69 1.97
C LYS A 93 -3.80 14.76 3.42
N LEU A 94 -3.16 14.00 4.32
CA LEU A 94 -3.49 14.00 5.75
C LEU A 94 -3.21 15.35 6.39
N GLN A 95 -2.07 15.99 6.10
CA GLN A 95 -1.75 17.34 6.57
C GLN A 95 -2.77 18.38 6.10
N ARG A 96 -3.21 18.32 4.84
CA ARG A 96 -4.30 19.17 4.34
C ARG A 96 -5.63 18.89 5.03
N ARG A 97 -5.89 17.64 5.42
CA ARG A 97 -7.07 17.26 6.19
C ARG A 97 -7.00 17.85 7.61
N ILE A 98 -5.86 17.69 8.29
CA ILE A 98 -5.62 18.25 9.62
C ILE A 98 -5.72 19.79 9.60
N LYS A 99 -5.14 20.46 8.59
CA LYS A 99 -5.23 21.91 8.48
C LYS A 99 -6.68 22.40 8.38
N ARG A 100 -7.50 21.70 7.59
CA ARG A 100 -8.94 22.00 7.47
C ARG A 100 -9.71 21.72 8.76
N PHE A 101 -9.35 20.66 9.50
CA PHE A 101 -9.92 20.41 10.82
C PHE A 101 -9.54 21.50 11.81
N LYS A 102 -8.27 21.89 11.89
CA LYS A 102 -7.83 23.00 12.75
C LYS A 102 -8.49 24.32 12.38
N GLU A 103 -8.62 24.63 11.09
CA GLU A 103 -9.35 25.82 10.63
C GLU A 103 -10.85 25.77 10.99
N ALA A 104 -11.45 24.58 11.11
CA ALA A 104 -12.83 24.40 11.55
C ALA A 104 -12.98 24.41 13.09
N ASP A 105 -11.95 23.96 13.82
CA ASP A 105 -11.93 23.89 15.29
C ASP A 105 -11.49 25.23 15.93
N ASP A 106 -10.57 25.97 15.30
CA ASP A 106 -10.04 27.26 15.77
C ASP A 106 -11.09 28.39 15.66
N GLU A 107 -12.17 28.19 14.90
CA GLU A 107 -13.26 29.16 14.75
C GLU A 107 -14.35 28.89 15.80
N GLU A 108 -14.02 29.23 17.05
CA GLU A 108 -14.88 29.39 18.23
C GLU A 108 -16.30 28.81 18.10
N MET A 109 -16.46 27.54 18.52
CA MET A 109 -17.77 26.98 18.82
C MET A 109 -18.43 27.81 19.93
N PRO A 110 -19.58 28.44 19.70
CA PRO A 110 -20.37 28.96 20.80
C PRO A 110 -20.84 27.77 21.68
N PRO A 111 -20.74 27.89 23.02
CA PRO A 111 -21.17 26.84 23.93
C PRO A 111 -22.66 26.53 23.71
N GLY A 112 -23.00 25.25 23.57
CA GLY A 112 -24.36 24.78 23.28
C GLY A 112 -24.65 24.44 21.81
N THR A 113 -23.64 24.53 20.92
CA THR A 113 -23.81 24.13 19.51
C THR A 113 -23.08 22.84 19.15
N MET A 114 -23.81 21.91 18.52
CA MET A 114 -23.30 20.64 18.00
C MET A 114 -22.88 20.78 16.53
N THR A 115 -21.82 20.08 16.14
CA THR A 115 -21.40 19.97 14.74
C THR A 115 -22.31 19.02 13.96
N ILE A 116 -22.66 19.45 12.76
CA ILE A 116 -23.47 18.70 11.81
C ILE A 116 -22.70 18.58 10.50
N LYS A 117 -22.80 17.44 9.83
CA LYS A 117 -22.18 17.25 8.51
C LYS A 117 -23.19 17.49 7.42
N VAL A 118 -22.81 18.30 6.44
CA VAL A 118 -23.74 18.83 5.45
C VAL A 118 -23.61 18.07 4.13
N LEU A 119 -24.70 17.44 3.73
CA LEU A 119 -24.90 16.81 2.44
C LEU A 119 -25.61 17.78 1.48
N SER A 120 -25.10 17.87 0.24
CA SER A 120 -25.79 18.60 -0.83
C SER A 120 -27.12 17.92 -1.18
N ASP A 121 -27.07 16.61 -1.37
CA ASP A 121 -28.20 15.78 -1.77
C ASP A 121 -28.17 14.45 -1.02
N LEU A 122 -29.32 13.78 -0.88
CA LEU A 122 -29.43 12.43 -0.31
C LEU A 122 -29.04 11.32 -1.32
N SER A 123 -27.90 11.51 -2.01
CA SER A 123 -27.39 10.58 -3.03
C SER A 123 -26.19 9.76 -2.52
N ARG A 124 -25.98 8.57 -3.10
CA ARG A 124 -24.83 7.71 -2.73
C ARG A 124 -23.49 8.38 -3.02
N GLU A 125 -23.41 9.13 -4.11
CA GLU A 125 -22.20 9.85 -4.50
C GLU A 125 -21.89 11.01 -3.55
N SER A 126 -22.89 11.81 -3.16
CA SER A 126 -22.69 12.88 -2.18
C SER A 126 -22.28 12.33 -0.81
N PHE A 127 -22.88 11.21 -0.38
CA PHE A 127 -22.47 10.53 0.86
C PHE A 127 -21.04 10.00 0.80
N ARG A 128 -20.64 9.37 -0.31
CA ARG A 128 -19.27 8.91 -0.53
C ARG A 128 -18.28 10.07 -0.51
N LEU A 129 -18.57 11.15 -1.25
CA LEU A 129 -17.71 12.34 -1.30
C LEU A 129 -17.55 12.97 0.09
N LEU A 130 -18.62 13.07 0.87
CA LEU A 130 -18.56 13.57 2.24
C LEU A 130 -17.71 12.65 3.14
N THR A 131 -17.88 11.33 3.01
CA THR A 131 -17.10 10.34 3.76
C THR A 131 -15.62 10.40 3.41
N GLU A 132 -15.27 10.62 2.14
CA GLU A 132 -13.88 10.76 1.71
C GLU A 132 -13.23 12.06 2.18
N ARG A 133 -13.99 13.16 2.22
CA ARG A 133 -13.48 14.50 2.53
C ARG A 133 -13.45 14.80 4.03
N VAL A 134 -14.60 14.63 4.69
CA VAL A 134 -14.81 14.92 6.12
C VAL A 134 -14.66 13.65 6.94
N GLY A 135 -15.17 12.52 6.44
CA GLY A 135 -15.32 11.28 7.22
C GLY A 135 -16.56 11.34 8.10
N ILE A 136 -17.27 10.23 8.24
CA ILE A 136 -18.47 10.13 9.07
C ILE A 136 -18.19 9.10 10.17
N HIS A 137 -18.46 9.48 11.40
CA HIS A 137 -18.26 8.69 12.61
C HIS A 137 -19.62 8.33 13.23
N PRO A 138 -19.68 7.24 14.00
CA PRO A 138 -20.87 6.89 14.76
C PRO A 138 -21.23 8.01 15.74
N GLY A 139 -22.50 8.43 15.76
CA GLY A 139 -22.99 9.54 16.59
C GLY A 139 -23.10 10.88 15.86
N ASP A 140 -22.58 11.00 14.63
CA ASP A 140 -22.68 12.23 13.86
C ASP A 140 -24.10 12.50 13.37
N VAL A 141 -24.46 13.76 13.29
CA VAL A 141 -25.73 14.22 12.71
C VAL A 141 -25.51 14.76 11.30
N LEU A 142 -26.39 14.35 10.38
CA LEU A 142 -26.32 14.73 8.98
C LEU A 142 -27.39 15.78 8.66
N TYR A 143 -27.03 16.82 7.92
CA TYR A 143 -27.98 17.79 7.38
C TYR A 143 -28.02 17.74 5.86
N VAL A 144 -29.21 17.60 5.30
CA VAL A 144 -29.42 17.41 3.87
C VAL A 144 -30.07 18.66 3.28
N LYS A 145 -29.41 19.27 2.28
CA LYS A 145 -29.92 20.47 1.60
C LYS A 145 -31.04 20.18 0.61
N SER A 146 -30.97 19.04 -0.10
CA SER A 146 -31.90 18.67 -1.16
C SER A 146 -32.20 17.16 -1.15
N LEU A 147 -33.46 16.81 -1.42
CA LEU A 147 -33.97 15.44 -1.45
C LEU A 147 -34.28 14.94 -2.86
N VAL A 148 -33.76 15.61 -3.90
CA VAL A 148 -34.11 15.34 -5.32
C VAL A 148 -33.86 13.88 -5.73
N SER A 149 -32.81 13.26 -5.21
CA SER A 149 -32.38 11.91 -5.59
C SER A 149 -32.11 11.08 -4.36
N TRP A 150 -33.08 10.28 -3.91
CA TRP A 150 -32.93 9.36 -2.78
C TRP A 150 -33.29 7.92 -3.15
N GLY A 151 -32.81 6.95 -2.38
CA GLY A 151 -33.20 5.55 -2.51
C GLY A 151 -33.04 4.78 -1.19
N ARG A 152 -33.74 3.67 -1.02
CA ARG A 152 -33.67 2.87 0.23
C ARG A 152 -32.25 2.45 0.62
N GLY A 153 -31.40 2.19 -0.37
CA GLY A 153 -30.02 1.79 -0.14
C GLY A 153 -29.16 2.84 0.57
N ILE A 154 -29.42 4.14 0.37
CA ILE A 154 -28.64 5.17 1.08
C ILE A 154 -29.04 5.28 2.55
N VAL A 155 -30.32 5.09 2.88
CA VAL A 155 -30.80 5.09 4.27
C VAL A 155 -30.08 3.99 5.05
N HIS A 156 -29.98 2.79 4.47
CA HIS A 156 -29.24 1.70 5.07
C HIS A 156 -27.74 1.97 5.19
N GLU A 157 -27.11 2.60 4.19
CA GLU A 157 -25.69 3.00 4.29
C GLU A 157 -25.45 4.05 5.40
N ILE A 158 -26.38 5.00 5.57
CA ILE A 158 -26.32 6.00 6.64
C ILE A 158 -26.45 5.32 8.01
N VAL A 159 -27.40 4.41 8.19
CA VAL A 159 -27.56 3.65 9.45
C VAL A 159 -26.33 2.80 9.73
N LYS A 160 -25.78 2.13 8.71
CA LYS A 160 -24.54 1.34 8.84
C LYS A 160 -23.34 2.20 9.24
N SER A 161 -23.31 3.47 8.83
CA SER A 161 -22.27 4.42 9.27
C SER A 161 -22.42 4.86 10.73
N GLY A 162 -23.56 4.57 11.36
CA GLY A 162 -23.87 4.90 12.75
C GLY A 162 -24.31 6.35 12.96
N ALA A 163 -24.87 7.01 11.94
CA ALA A 163 -25.35 8.37 12.08
C ALA A 163 -26.48 8.46 13.13
N ARG A 164 -26.45 9.50 13.97
CA ARG A 164 -27.42 9.70 15.06
C ARG A 164 -28.76 10.22 14.57
N ALA A 165 -28.77 11.09 13.57
CA ALA A 165 -29.99 11.63 12.97
C ALA A 165 -29.72 12.24 11.59
N VAL A 166 -30.79 12.40 10.82
CA VAL A 166 -30.80 13.14 9.55
C VAL A 166 -31.77 14.30 9.67
N ILE A 167 -31.26 15.51 9.45
CA ILE A 167 -32.03 16.75 9.42
C ILE A 167 -32.19 17.19 7.97
N VAL A 168 -33.40 17.54 7.58
CA VAL A 168 -33.71 18.02 6.24
C VAL A 168 -34.04 19.49 6.27
N ASN A 169 -33.49 20.23 5.30
CA ASN A 169 -33.85 21.62 5.07
C ASN A 169 -35.37 21.77 4.83
N GLU A 170 -35.99 22.75 5.47
CA GLU A 170 -37.41 23.08 5.31
C GLU A 170 -37.85 23.17 3.83
N LYS A 171 -37.02 23.72 2.94
CA LYS A 171 -37.34 23.81 1.50
C LYS A 171 -37.41 22.45 0.79
N ALA A 172 -36.71 21.46 1.33
CA ALA A 172 -36.79 20.08 0.84
C ALA A 172 -37.91 19.29 1.53
N ALA A 173 -38.56 19.85 2.56
CA ALA A 173 -39.66 19.19 3.26
C ALA A 173 -40.89 18.98 2.34
N ASP A 174 -41.11 19.89 1.38
CA ASP A 174 -42.19 19.77 0.40
C ASP A 174 -42.00 18.60 -0.59
N SER A 175 -40.77 18.08 -0.69
CA SER A 175 -40.43 16.91 -1.52
C SER A 175 -40.40 15.61 -0.72
N ILE A 176 -40.86 15.60 0.54
CA ILE A 176 -40.90 14.38 1.35
C ILE A 176 -42.05 13.48 0.87
N THR A 177 -41.71 12.45 0.12
CA THR A 177 -42.64 11.35 -0.22
C THR A 177 -42.93 10.50 1.02
N LYS A 178 -44.15 9.95 1.15
CA LYS A 178 -44.52 9.00 2.22
C LYS A 178 -43.55 7.81 2.33
N GLU A 179 -43.07 7.33 1.19
CA GLU A 179 -42.08 6.24 1.08
C GLU A 179 -40.75 6.56 1.77
N LEU A 180 -40.31 7.83 1.76
CA LEU A 180 -39.08 8.26 2.42
C LEU A 180 -39.25 8.17 3.94
N LYS A 181 -40.36 8.70 4.45
CA LYS A 181 -40.67 8.65 5.89
C LYS A 181 -40.75 7.21 6.37
N GLU A 182 -41.45 6.34 5.63
CA GLU A 182 -41.52 4.92 5.96
C GLU A 182 -40.13 4.27 5.96
N ALA A 183 -39.26 4.56 4.98
CA ALA A 183 -37.91 4.01 4.94
C ALA A 183 -37.05 4.41 6.16
N PHE A 184 -37.14 5.66 6.61
CA PHE A 184 -36.43 6.12 7.81
C PHE A 184 -37.01 5.53 9.10
N LEU A 185 -38.34 5.41 9.20
CA LEU A 185 -39.02 4.77 10.33
C LEU A 185 -38.66 3.28 10.43
N HIS A 186 -38.59 2.60 9.29
CA HIS A 186 -38.21 1.20 9.20
C HIS A 186 -36.77 0.93 9.67
N GLU A 187 -35.83 1.78 9.29
CA GLU A 187 -34.42 1.65 9.64
C GLU A 187 -34.08 2.29 11.00
N ASN A 188 -35.09 2.78 11.74
CA ASN A 188 -34.95 3.43 13.06
C ASN A 188 -33.95 4.60 13.08
N LEU A 189 -34.00 5.45 12.05
CA LEU A 189 -33.11 6.59 11.92
C LEU A 189 -33.92 7.89 12.09
N PRO A 190 -33.65 8.69 13.14
CA PRO A 190 -34.36 9.94 13.38
C PRO A 190 -34.31 10.87 12.17
N PHE A 191 -35.50 11.29 11.73
CA PHE A 191 -35.70 12.13 10.56
C PHE A 191 -36.42 13.41 10.97
N VAL A 192 -35.67 14.51 11.03
CA VAL A 192 -36.13 15.79 11.60
C VAL A 192 -36.14 16.87 10.52
N ILE A 193 -37.13 17.76 10.55
CA ILE A 193 -37.20 18.92 9.68
C ILE A 193 -36.54 20.10 10.40
N SER A 194 -35.74 20.91 9.69
CA SER A 194 -35.00 22.04 10.25
C SER A 194 -35.86 23.22 10.73
N LYS A 195 -37.17 23.05 10.97
CA LYS A 195 -38.14 24.16 11.11
C LYS A 195 -37.87 25.09 12.30
N ASP A 196 -37.08 24.68 13.29
CA ASP A 196 -36.76 25.52 14.45
C ASP A 196 -35.27 25.56 14.81
N MET A 197 -34.46 24.76 14.12
CA MET A 197 -33.03 24.65 14.35
C MET A 197 -32.31 25.77 13.60
N GLN A 198 -31.65 26.68 14.35
CA GLN A 198 -30.80 27.73 13.79
C GLN A 198 -29.51 27.11 13.23
N ILE A 199 -29.59 26.49 12.05
CA ILE A 199 -28.48 25.78 11.43
C ILE A 199 -27.61 26.79 10.68
N ARG A 200 -26.36 26.95 11.12
CA ARG A 200 -25.34 27.69 10.36
C ARG A 200 -24.49 26.71 9.57
N VAL A 201 -24.62 26.74 8.24
CA VAL A 201 -23.87 25.87 7.33
C VAL A 201 -22.62 26.60 6.81
N LYS A 202 -21.42 26.05 7.09
CA LYS A 202 -20.14 26.48 6.50
C LYS A 202 -19.58 25.33 5.63
N GLY A 203 -20.00 25.29 4.37
CA GLY A 203 -19.52 24.28 3.41
C GLY A 203 -20.06 22.88 3.68
N GLU A 204 -19.17 21.95 4.05
CA GLU A 204 -19.45 20.52 4.33
C GLU A 204 -19.68 20.25 5.83
N ILE A 205 -19.49 21.26 6.69
CA ILE A 205 -19.73 21.21 8.14
C ILE A 205 -20.70 22.36 8.51
N GLY A 206 -21.58 22.12 9.46
CA GLY A 206 -22.50 23.10 10.02
C GLY A 206 -22.49 23.04 11.54
N THR A 207 -23.07 24.06 12.16
CA THR A 207 -23.34 24.12 13.60
C THR A 207 -24.84 24.23 13.81
N CYS A 208 -25.33 23.62 14.87
CA CYS A 208 -26.73 23.65 15.25
C CYS A 208 -26.89 23.66 16.76
N ASP A 209 -27.98 24.26 17.23
CA ASP A 209 -28.38 24.25 18.64
C ASP A 209 -28.65 22.83 19.14
N GLU A 210 -28.03 22.47 20.27
CA GLU A 210 -28.17 21.13 20.85
C GLU A 210 -29.55 20.94 21.50
N GLU A 211 -30.10 21.96 22.17
CA GLU A 211 -31.40 21.86 22.86
C GLU A 211 -32.54 21.58 21.88
N LYS A 212 -32.64 22.35 20.82
CA LYS A 212 -33.71 22.18 19.81
C LYS A 212 -33.60 20.88 19.02
N PHE A 213 -32.38 20.35 18.89
CA PHE A 213 -32.18 19.04 18.27
C PHE A 213 -32.71 17.92 19.17
N MET A 214 -32.53 18.04 20.49
CA MET A 214 -33.04 17.08 21.46
C MET A 214 -34.57 17.08 21.48
N ASP A 215 -35.20 18.25 21.50
CA ASP A 215 -36.67 18.38 21.46
C ASP A 215 -37.25 17.70 20.21
N ALA A 216 -36.65 17.98 19.04
CA ALA A 216 -37.12 17.38 17.79
C ALA A 216 -36.85 15.87 17.69
N LEU A 217 -35.87 15.36 18.43
CA LEU A 217 -35.60 13.93 18.52
C LEU A 217 -36.62 13.21 19.42
N GLU A 218 -37.09 13.88 20.46
CA GLU A 218 -38.18 13.41 21.32
C GLU A 218 -39.51 13.35 20.56
N ASP A 219 -39.85 14.41 19.81
CA ASP A 219 -41.03 14.44 18.93
C ASP A 219 -41.03 13.28 17.91
N TRP A 220 -39.87 13.02 17.30
CA TRP A 220 -39.73 11.90 16.36
C TRP A 220 -39.85 10.54 17.05
N ALA A 221 -39.30 10.40 18.26
CA ALA A 221 -39.41 9.15 19.03
C ALA A 221 -40.87 8.83 19.36
N GLU A 222 -41.68 9.84 19.69
CA GLU A 222 -43.12 9.65 19.87
C GLU A 222 -43.83 9.21 18.59
N GLU A 223 -43.48 9.79 17.44
CA GLU A 223 -44.05 9.41 16.13
C GLU A 223 -43.65 7.98 15.76
N HIS A 224 -42.40 7.60 16.04
CA HIS A 224 -41.89 6.24 15.83
C HIS A 224 -42.63 5.22 16.71
N GLU A 225 -42.85 5.52 18.00
CA GLU A 225 -43.57 4.62 18.90
C GLU A 225 -45.03 4.41 18.45
N LYS A 226 -45.69 5.47 17.97
CA LYS A 226 -47.05 5.39 17.37
C LYS A 226 -47.05 4.52 16.12
N PHE A 227 -46.04 4.64 15.26
CA PHE A 227 -45.91 3.81 14.06
C PHE A 227 -45.67 2.32 14.38
N VAL A 228 -44.82 2.03 15.36
CA VAL A 228 -44.56 0.65 15.81
C VAL A 228 -45.83 0.02 16.41
N LYS A 229 -46.59 0.77 17.21
CA LYS A 229 -47.88 0.31 17.76
C LYS A 229 -48.89 0.04 16.64
N GLY A 230 -49.03 0.94 15.68
CA GLY A 230 -49.95 0.76 14.54
C GLY A 230 -49.61 -0.45 13.66
N LYS A 231 -48.32 -0.71 13.39
CA LYS A 231 -47.90 -1.93 12.67
C LYS A 231 -48.11 -3.21 13.47
N GLY A 232 -47.96 -3.15 14.80
CA GLY A 232 -48.30 -4.26 15.68
C GLY A 232 -49.77 -4.63 15.57
N GLU A 233 -50.66 -3.64 15.52
CA GLU A 233 -52.11 -3.83 15.34
C GLU A 233 -52.43 -4.39 13.94
N GLU A 234 -51.85 -3.86 12.87
CA GLU A 234 -52.04 -4.40 11.50
C GLU A 234 -51.54 -5.84 11.36
N MET A 235 -50.41 -6.18 12.00
CA MET A 235 -49.87 -7.53 12.00
C MET A 235 -50.78 -8.49 12.77
N LEU A 236 -51.27 -8.08 13.94
CA LEU A 236 -52.27 -8.85 14.71
C LEU A 236 -53.54 -9.09 13.90
N ASP A 237 -54.05 -8.07 13.22
CA ASP A 237 -55.23 -8.18 12.34
C ASP A 237 -54.99 -9.14 11.17
N SER A 238 -53.79 -9.15 10.59
CA SER A 238 -53.43 -10.09 9.51
C SER A 238 -53.38 -11.53 10.01
N LEU A 239 -52.83 -11.77 11.20
CA LEU A 239 -52.80 -13.08 11.85
C LEU A 239 -54.19 -13.55 12.25
N MET A 240 -55.07 -12.65 12.73
CA MET A 240 -56.46 -12.99 13.02
C MET A 240 -57.22 -13.37 11.75
N LYS A 241 -57.01 -12.66 10.63
CA LYS A 241 -57.62 -12.99 9.34
C LYS A 241 -57.13 -14.34 8.81
N GLU A 242 -55.84 -14.64 8.91
CA GLU A 242 -55.30 -15.95 8.53
C GLU A 242 -55.84 -17.07 9.43
N TYR A 243 -55.91 -16.85 10.74
CA TYR A 243 -56.45 -17.83 11.69
C TYR A 243 -57.93 -18.13 11.42
N LEU A 244 -58.73 -17.10 11.12
CA LEU A 244 -60.14 -17.26 10.75
C LEU A 244 -60.28 -18.02 9.43
N ALA A 245 -59.50 -17.68 8.41
CA ALA A 245 -59.50 -18.37 7.12
C ALA A 245 -59.04 -19.84 7.23
N GLU A 246 -58.09 -20.13 8.12
CA GLU A 246 -57.61 -21.49 8.36
C GLU A 246 -58.65 -22.34 9.12
N ARG A 247 -59.41 -21.73 10.04
CA ARG A 247 -60.56 -22.39 10.69
C ARG A 247 -61.69 -22.69 9.71
N GLU A 248 -62.03 -21.77 8.82
CA GLU A 248 -63.05 -22.03 7.79
C GLU A 248 -62.64 -23.16 6.84
N ARG A 249 -61.35 -23.29 6.52
CA ARG A 249 -60.81 -24.43 5.75
C ARG A 249 -60.85 -25.77 6.48
N LYS A 250 -60.74 -25.78 7.81
CA LYS A 250 -60.77 -27.01 8.63
C LYS A 250 -62.19 -27.50 8.94
N VAL A 251 -63.20 -26.66 8.77
CA VAL A 251 -64.61 -26.95 9.06
C VAL A 251 -65.40 -27.38 7.81
N ARG A 252 -64.86 -27.16 6.60
CA ARG A 252 -65.35 -27.76 5.34
C ARG A 252 -64.66 -29.10 5.07
#